data_AF-A0A239HVT3-F1
#
_entry.id   AF-A0A239HVT3-F1
#
_cell.length_a   1.000
_cell.length_b   1.000
_cell.length_c   1.000
_cell.angle_alpha   90.00
_cell.angle_beta   90.00
_cell.angle_gamma   90.00
#
_symmetry.space_group_name_H-M   'P 1'
#
loop_
_entity.id
_entity.type
_entity.pdbx_description
1 polymer ?
#
loop_
_entity_poly.entity_id
_entity_poly.type
_entity_poly.pdbx_seq_one_letter_code
_entity_poly.pdbx_strand_id
1 'polypeptide(L)'
;MKIWTTIGLALLAAGCGGPPSGDAASDNASAPATAPTASAFAWPASLSPIGDGYPVAGKMCRRLGESAATSDYLDDSATLVGCPGGADGVEAQTILAGTGAKVVGEVDGVTLISVAAGDANQGMANAAGTVAQVDESVDAKVAGTNFNATGDVACSGLPGGQPAGQCAAGVVRKQDGSADVTVTWPDKRSRALFFDGKGNVTGADVSQADGSANHAVKGVRKAPDIIVVTIGPERYEIREALLTGG
;
A
#
# COMPACT_ATOMS: atom_id res chain seq x y z
N MET A 1 55.63 -6.67 -40.02
CA MET A 1 55.42 -6.16 -41.40
C MET A 1 54.76 -4.79 -41.28
N LYS A 2 55.42 -3.72 -41.79
CA LYS A 2 54.90 -2.38 -42.21
C LYS A 2 53.90 -1.67 -41.28
N ILE A 3 54.28 -0.69 -40.45
CA ILE A 3 54.75 0.71 -40.67
C ILE A 3 53.77 1.59 -41.49
N TRP A 4 53.27 2.66 -40.85
CA TRP A 4 53.09 4.08 -41.28
C TRP A 4 51.96 4.70 -40.42
N THR A 5 52.17 5.64 -39.49
CA THR A 5 52.86 6.96 -39.48
C THR A 5 52.25 7.97 -40.44
N THR A 6 51.57 9.00 -39.91
CA THR A 6 51.75 10.46 -40.15
C THR A 6 50.51 11.22 -39.63
N ILE A 7 50.58 12.12 -38.64
CA ILE A 7 51.25 13.44 -38.51
C ILE A 7 50.30 14.61 -38.83
N GLY A 8 50.22 15.54 -37.88
CA GLY A 8 50.03 16.98 -38.11
C GLY A 8 48.93 17.60 -37.25
N LEU A 9 49.07 18.75 -36.60
CA LEU A 9 50.17 19.72 -36.41
C LEU A 9 49.58 20.77 -35.43
N ALA A 10 50.01 20.82 -34.17
CA ALA A 10 50.79 21.89 -33.52
C ALA A 10 50.40 23.37 -33.81
N LEU A 11 50.14 24.14 -32.74
CA LEU A 11 50.57 25.54 -32.48
C LEU A 11 49.91 26.00 -31.14
N LEU A 12 50.56 26.03 -29.96
CA LEU A 12 51.68 26.83 -29.40
C LEU A 12 51.47 28.35 -29.34
N ALA A 13 51.26 28.86 -28.12
CA ALA A 13 51.83 30.10 -27.56
C ALA A 13 51.73 29.98 -26.01
N ALA A 14 52.80 29.71 -25.27
CA ALA A 14 53.93 30.58 -24.89
C ALA A 14 53.58 31.67 -23.86
N GLY A 15 54.13 31.52 -22.66
CA GLY A 15 54.13 32.54 -21.60
C GLY A 15 54.81 32.04 -20.32
N CYS A 16 56.10 32.34 -20.16
CA CYS A 16 56.95 32.02 -19.00
C CYS A 16 56.84 33.07 -17.87
N GLY A 17 57.08 32.65 -16.62
CA GLY A 17 57.51 33.53 -15.52
C GLY A 17 57.44 32.84 -14.15
N GLY A 18 58.60 32.51 -13.57
CA GLY A 18 58.75 31.72 -12.33
C GLY A 18 58.59 32.49 -10.99
N PRO A 19 58.63 31.78 -9.84
CA PRO A 19 58.44 32.28 -8.46
C PRO A 19 59.81 32.66 -7.81
N PRO A 20 59.98 33.01 -6.50
CA PRO A 20 59.07 32.86 -5.33
C PRO A 20 59.13 34.00 -4.27
N SER A 21 58.33 33.83 -3.20
CA SER A 21 58.64 34.11 -1.77
C SER A 21 57.64 35.03 -1.09
N GLY A 22 57.07 34.54 0.02
CA GLY A 22 56.39 35.38 1.01
C GLY A 22 55.17 34.70 1.62
N ASP A 23 55.42 33.92 2.67
CA ASP A 23 54.41 33.33 3.56
C ASP A 23 53.39 34.37 4.07
N ALA A 24 52.11 34.04 3.98
CA ALA A 24 51.13 34.34 5.01
C ALA A 24 49.88 33.48 4.79
N ALA A 25 49.64 32.58 5.73
CA ALA A 25 48.42 31.80 5.84
C ALA A 25 47.18 32.72 5.85
N SER A 26 46.15 32.31 5.11
CA SER A 26 44.76 32.59 5.44
C SER A 26 43.94 31.45 4.86
N ASP A 27 43.57 30.53 5.75
CA ASP A 27 42.70 29.40 5.49
C ASP A 27 41.35 29.91 4.98
N ASN A 28 41.18 29.97 3.66
CA ASN A 28 39.88 30.21 3.06
C ASN A 28 39.23 28.85 2.73
N ALA A 29 38.92 28.10 3.79
CA ALA A 29 37.97 27.01 3.70
C ALA A 29 36.60 27.62 3.38
N SER A 30 36.28 27.70 2.08
CA SER A 30 34.92 27.94 1.64
C SER A 30 34.07 26.74 2.05
N ALA A 31 33.53 26.81 3.26
CA ALA A 31 32.42 25.97 3.68
C ALA A 31 31.27 26.17 2.68
N PRO A 32 30.59 25.11 2.23
CA PRO A 32 29.37 25.28 1.46
C PRO A 32 28.35 26.02 2.33
N ALA A 33 27.76 27.09 1.79
CA ALA A 33 26.71 27.83 2.44
C ALA A 33 25.57 26.86 2.79
N THR A 34 25.38 26.62 4.09
CA THR A 34 24.19 25.93 4.61
C THR A 34 22.98 26.73 4.16
N ALA A 35 22.13 26.11 3.34
CA ALA A 35 20.81 26.64 3.01
C ALA A 35 20.07 27.02 4.31
N PRO A 36 19.27 28.10 4.34
CA PRO A 36 18.53 28.48 5.54
C PRO A 36 17.62 27.32 5.92
N THR A 37 17.87 26.71 7.09
CA THR A 37 16.97 25.75 7.70
C THR A 37 15.65 26.48 7.90
N ALA A 38 14.60 26.06 7.18
CA ALA A 38 13.27 26.62 7.36
C ALA A 38 12.93 26.61 8.85
N SER A 39 12.65 27.79 9.42
CA SER A 39 12.29 27.89 10.83
C SER A 39 11.07 27.00 11.08
N ALA A 40 11.19 26.09 12.05
CA ALA A 40 10.09 25.19 12.38
C ALA A 40 8.87 26.04 12.80
N PHE A 41 7.72 25.77 12.18
CA PHE A 41 6.47 26.43 12.54
C PHE A 41 6.20 26.27 14.05
N ALA A 42 5.92 27.39 14.71
CA ALA A 42 5.58 27.41 16.13
C ALA A 42 4.08 27.09 16.29
N TRP A 43 3.78 25.94 16.88
CA TRP A 43 2.40 25.49 17.08
C TRP A 43 1.65 26.37 18.08
N PRO A 44 0.41 26.82 17.77
CA PRO A 44 -0.45 27.50 18.72
C PRO A 44 -0.71 26.63 19.95
N ALA A 45 -0.58 27.20 21.15
CA ALA A 45 -0.82 26.50 22.40
C ALA A 45 -2.26 25.95 22.52
N SER A 46 -3.19 26.53 21.77
CA SER A 46 -4.60 26.14 21.68
C SER A 46 -4.83 24.79 20.99
N LEU A 47 -3.90 24.25 20.20
CA LEU A 47 -4.18 23.13 19.30
C LEU A 47 -3.66 21.75 19.74
N SER A 48 -3.04 21.63 20.93
CA SER A 48 -2.60 20.35 21.51
C SER A 48 -1.99 19.35 20.50
N PRO A 49 -0.91 19.68 19.77
CA PRO A 49 -0.36 18.80 18.74
C PRO A 49 0.29 17.55 19.34
N ILE A 50 0.02 16.39 18.75
CA ILE A 50 0.51 15.07 19.15
C ILE A 50 1.48 14.53 18.08
N GLY A 51 2.64 14.06 18.53
CA GLY A 51 3.68 13.50 17.66
C GLY A 51 4.52 14.55 16.93
N ASP A 52 5.36 14.08 16.01
CA ASP A 52 6.35 14.88 15.28
C ASP A 52 6.05 14.99 13.77
N GLY A 53 4.90 14.46 13.33
CA GLY A 53 4.39 14.61 11.96
C GLY A 53 3.17 13.74 11.70
N TYR A 54 2.47 14.01 10.60
CA TYR A 54 1.36 13.23 10.08
C TYR A 54 1.35 13.30 8.54
N PRO A 55 1.08 12.18 7.81
CA PRO A 55 0.78 10.84 8.34
C PRO A 55 2.02 10.10 8.87
N VAL A 56 3.22 10.59 8.56
CA VAL A 56 4.50 10.05 9.02
C VAL A 56 5.31 11.12 9.75
N ALA A 57 6.23 10.70 10.61
CA ALA A 57 7.15 11.58 11.33
C ALA A 57 7.91 12.52 10.38
N GLY A 58 8.15 13.75 10.83
CA GLY A 58 8.88 14.76 10.07
C GLY A 58 8.04 15.52 9.02
N LYS A 59 6.77 15.16 8.80
CA LYS A 59 5.82 16.00 8.06
C LYS A 59 5.34 17.15 8.93
N MET A 60 4.98 18.27 8.28
CA MET A 60 4.64 19.49 9.02
C MET A 60 3.23 19.49 9.61
N CYS A 61 2.30 18.71 9.05
CA CYS A 61 1.02 18.47 9.68
C CYS A 61 1.17 17.56 10.91
N ARG A 62 0.26 17.67 11.89
CA ARG A 62 0.26 16.84 13.11
C ARG A 62 -1.15 16.45 13.54
N ARG A 63 -1.27 15.34 14.25
CA ARG A 63 -2.54 14.97 14.91
C ARG A 63 -2.82 15.97 16.03
N LEU A 64 -4.06 16.38 16.18
CA LEU A 64 -4.47 17.30 17.25
C LEU A 64 -5.24 16.53 18.31
N GLY A 65 -4.84 16.72 19.56
CA GLY A 65 -5.54 16.18 20.73
C GLY A 65 -6.67 17.08 21.18
N GLU A 66 -7.34 16.66 22.24
CA GLU A 66 -8.41 17.45 22.87
C GLU A 66 -7.89 18.76 23.46
N SER A 67 -8.60 19.83 23.13
CA SER A 67 -8.43 21.18 23.65
C SER A 67 -9.73 21.97 23.47
N ALA A 68 -9.80 23.16 24.07
CA ALA A 68 -10.94 24.06 23.87
C ALA A 68 -11.14 24.50 22.40
N ALA A 69 -10.09 24.42 21.57
CA ALA A 69 -10.16 24.80 20.16
C ALA A 69 -10.45 23.61 19.23
N THR A 70 -10.29 22.37 19.71
CA THR A 70 -10.41 21.16 18.89
C THR A 70 -11.58 20.26 19.28
N SER A 71 -12.19 20.44 20.47
CA SER A 71 -13.24 19.55 20.98
C SER A 71 -14.42 19.39 20.03
N ASP A 72 -14.83 20.46 19.35
CA ASP A 72 -15.99 20.46 18.45
C ASP A 72 -15.72 19.73 17.13
N TYR A 73 -14.46 19.40 16.85
CA TYR A 73 -14.01 18.76 15.61
C TYR A 73 -13.49 17.32 15.83
N LEU A 74 -13.30 16.91 17.08
CA LEU A 74 -12.88 15.56 17.43
C LEU A 74 -14.08 14.62 17.34
N ASP A 75 -13.95 13.61 16.49
CA ASP A 75 -14.95 12.60 16.19
C ASP A 75 -14.32 11.23 16.48
N ASP A 76 -15.04 10.32 17.12
CA ASP A 76 -14.53 8.98 17.44
C ASP A 76 -14.26 8.13 16.18
N SER A 77 -14.85 8.53 15.06
CA SER A 77 -14.65 7.92 13.75
C SER A 77 -13.58 8.59 12.88
N ALA A 78 -12.90 9.65 13.36
CA ALA A 78 -11.92 10.38 12.57
C ALA A 78 -10.70 10.86 13.38
N THR A 79 -9.55 10.92 12.71
CA THR A 79 -8.38 11.63 13.25
C THR A 79 -8.44 13.09 12.85
N LEU A 80 -8.40 13.99 13.84
CA LEU A 80 -8.23 15.42 13.58
C LEU A 80 -6.75 15.74 13.35
N VAL A 81 -6.46 16.39 12.23
CA VAL A 81 -5.13 16.77 11.78
C VAL A 81 -5.06 18.28 11.60
N GLY A 82 -4.03 18.90 12.16
CA GLY A 82 -3.69 20.29 11.90
C GLY A 82 -2.59 20.36 10.85
N CYS A 83 -2.72 21.25 9.88
CA CYS A 83 -1.67 21.59 8.92
C CYS A 83 -1.37 23.09 9.00
N PRO A 84 -0.14 23.50 9.32
CA PRO A 84 0.24 24.91 9.30
C PRO A 84 -0.04 25.56 7.94
N GLY A 85 -0.59 26.77 7.97
CA GLY A 85 -1.05 27.51 6.79
C GLY A 85 -2.50 27.22 6.42
N GLY A 86 -2.92 27.80 5.28
CA GLY A 86 -4.26 27.60 4.73
C GLY A 86 -4.41 26.28 3.98
N ALA A 87 -5.67 25.91 3.67
CA ALA A 87 -6.01 24.64 3.05
C ALA A 87 -5.38 24.42 1.67
N ASP A 88 -5.01 25.49 0.96
CA ASP A 88 -4.32 25.43 -0.34
C ASP A 88 -2.81 25.15 -0.23
N GLY A 89 -2.28 25.08 0.99
CA GLY A 89 -0.90 24.68 1.23
C GLY A 89 -0.62 23.25 0.74
N VAL A 90 0.57 23.02 0.20
CA VAL A 90 0.95 21.73 -0.42
C VAL A 90 0.70 20.53 0.50
N GLU A 91 0.99 20.68 1.79
CA GLU A 91 0.87 19.59 2.76
C GLU A 91 -0.59 19.35 3.17
N ALA A 92 -1.39 20.41 3.32
CA ALA A 92 -2.84 20.29 3.51
C ALA A 92 -3.49 19.63 2.29
N GLN A 93 -3.13 20.05 1.08
CA GLN A 93 -3.62 19.47 -0.17
C GLN A 93 -3.18 18.00 -0.34
N THR A 94 -1.99 17.63 0.12
CA THR A 94 -1.54 16.23 0.10
C THR A 94 -2.44 15.35 0.98
N ILE A 95 -2.89 15.85 2.13
CA ILE A 95 -3.85 15.13 2.98
C ILE A 95 -5.25 15.12 2.35
N LEU A 96 -5.71 16.25 1.82
CA LEU A 96 -7.04 16.38 1.21
C LEU A 96 -7.20 15.56 -0.08
N ALA A 97 -6.09 15.24 -0.77
CA ALA A 97 -6.09 14.31 -1.89
C ALA A 97 -6.36 12.84 -1.47
N GLY A 98 -6.23 12.51 -0.17
CA GLY A 98 -6.57 11.21 0.39
C GLY A 98 -8.09 10.98 0.53
N THR A 99 -8.52 9.73 0.48
CA THR A 99 -9.95 9.38 0.68
C THR A 99 -10.37 9.68 2.12
N GLY A 100 -11.48 10.42 2.29
CA GLY A 100 -12.09 10.66 3.60
C GLY A 100 -11.51 11.84 4.40
N ALA A 101 -10.62 12.63 3.80
CA ALA A 101 -10.13 13.88 4.40
C ALA A 101 -11.07 15.05 4.05
N LYS A 102 -11.43 15.86 5.05
CA LYS A 102 -12.25 17.08 4.88
C LYS A 102 -11.71 18.21 5.74
N VAL A 103 -11.63 19.42 5.18
CA VAL A 103 -11.37 20.63 5.99
C VAL A 103 -12.58 20.85 6.90
N VAL A 104 -12.34 21.00 8.20
CA VAL A 104 -13.38 21.23 9.21
C VAL A 104 -13.27 22.59 9.88
N GLY A 105 -12.15 23.30 9.70
CA GLY A 105 -11.98 24.64 10.21
C GLY A 105 -10.56 25.17 9.99
N GLU A 106 -10.32 26.36 10.51
CA GLU A 106 -9.00 26.97 10.60
C GLU A 106 -8.89 27.69 11.95
N VAL A 107 -7.77 27.51 12.65
CA VAL A 107 -7.50 28.16 13.93
C VAL A 107 -6.05 28.63 13.94
N ASP A 108 -5.82 29.91 14.23
CA ASP A 108 -4.49 30.51 14.40
C ASP A 108 -3.51 30.20 13.24
N GLY A 109 -4.00 30.23 12.00
CA GLY A 109 -3.22 29.93 10.81
C GLY A 109 -2.88 28.44 10.65
N VAL A 110 -3.65 27.54 11.26
CA VAL A 110 -3.58 26.09 11.09
C VAL A 110 -4.91 25.59 10.53
N THR A 111 -4.86 24.96 9.36
CA THR A 111 -6.02 24.27 8.78
C THR A 111 -6.32 23.00 9.57
N LEU A 112 -7.55 22.84 10.03
CA LEU A 112 -8.04 21.61 10.66
C LEU A 112 -8.69 20.71 9.61
N ILE A 113 -8.22 19.46 9.56
CA ILE A 113 -8.66 18.44 8.62
C ILE A 113 -9.13 17.23 9.42
N SER A 114 -10.40 16.85 9.26
CA SER A 114 -10.92 15.57 9.74
C SER A 114 -10.58 14.51 8.71
N VAL A 115 -9.73 13.56 9.07
CA VAL A 115 -9.40 12.40 8.24
C VAL A 115 -10.15 11.22 8.82
N ALA A 116 -11.14 10.71 8.09
CA ALA A 116 -11.87 9.52 8.49
C ALA A 116 -10.87 8.42 8.85
N ALA A 117 -11.08 7.76 10.00
CA ALA A 117 -10.42 6.50 10.26
C ALA A 117 -10.89 5.57 9.14
N GLY A 118 -10.07 5.36 8.12
CA GLY A 118 -10.29 4.30 7.15
C GLY A 118 -10.44 2.97 7.89
N ASP A 119 -10.82 1.91 7.18
CA ASP A 119 -10.80 0.57 7.79
C ASP A 119 -9.45 0.41 8.51
N ALA A 120 -9.43 0.06 9.80
CA ALA A 120 -8.21 0.04 10.61
C ALA A 120 -7.09 -0.89 10.06
N ASN A 121 -7.37 -1.59 8.97
CA ASN A 121 -6.49 -2.44 8.18
C ASN A 121 -5.82 -1.70 6.98
N GLN A 122 -6.21 -0.46 6.66
CA GLN A 122 -5.63 0.31 5.55
C GLN A 122 -4.20 0.81 5.84
N GLY A 123 -3.76 0.82 7.11
CA GLY A 123 -2.42 1.25 7.54
C GLY A 123 -1.32 0.18 7.48
N MET A 124 -1.62 -1.05 7.03
CA MET A 124 -0.59 -2.09 6.80
C MET A 124 -0.03 -2.11 5.38
N ALA A 125 -0.61 -1.32 4.47
CA ALA A 125 -0.02 -1.05 3.16
C ALA A 125 0.57 0.36 3.18
N ASN A 126 1.84 0.51 2.82
CA ASN A 126 2.56 1.76 2.56
C ASN A 126 3.38 2.36 3.73
N ALA A 127 4.42 1.62 4.11
CA ALA A 127 5.72 2.21 4.46
C ALA A 127 6.74 1.90 3.35
N ALA A 128 6.46 2.37 2.12
CA ALA A 128 7.47 2.49 1.08
C ALA A 128 7.03 3.63 0.14
N GLY A 129 7.81 4.71 0.16
CA GLY A 129 7.57 5.90 -0.63
C GLY A 129 7.64 5.65 -2.14
N THR A 130 7.02 6.58 -2.85
CA THR A 130 6.99 6.72 -4.30
C THR A 130 8.32 6.42 -5.00
N VAL A 131 8.35 5.29 -5.72
CA VAL A 131 9.01 5.23 -7.02
C VAL A 131 7.89 5.07 -8.05
N ALA A 132 8.02 5.77 -9.17
CA ALA A 132 7.12 5.65 -10.31
C ALA A 132 6.80 4.16 -10.52
N GLN A 133 5.52 3.80 -10.41
CA GLN A 133 5.08 2.41 -10.57
C GLN A 133 5.28 2.04 -12.03
N VAL A 134 6.48 1.54 -12.33
CA VAL A 134 6.61 0.50 -13.33
C VAL A 134 5.61 -0.58 -12.96
N ASP A 135 4.83 -0.94 -13.96
CA ASP A 135 3.95 -2.09 -14.04
C ASP A 135 4.74 -3.37 -13.71
N GLU A 136 5.01 -3.57 -12.42
CA GLU A 136 5.29 -4.87 -11.84
C GLU A 136 3.92 -5.38 -11.45
N SER A 137 3.33 -6.24 -12.29
CA SER A 137 1.98 -6.77 -12.16
C SER A 137 1.63 -7.13 -10.71
N VAL A 138 1.07 -6.14 -9.99
CA VAL A 138 0.22 -6.36 -8.83
C VAL A 138 -1.00 -7.00 -9.42
N ASP A 139 -0.98 -8.33 -9.40
CA ASP A 139 -1.95 -9.21 -10.00
C ASP A 139 -3.34 -8.57 -10.14
N ALA A 140 -3.71 -8.24 -11.39
CA ALA A 140 -4.76 -7.28 -11.66
C ALA A 140 -6.12 -7.71 -11.08
N LYS A 141 -6.85 -6.76 -10.49
CA LYS A 141 -8.23 -7.00 -10.05
C LYS A 141 -9.18 -7.03 -11.25
N VAL A 142 -10.17 -7.91 -11.20
CA VAL A 142 -11.33 -7.91 -12.10
C VAL A 142 -12.14 -6.65 -11.84
N ALA A 143 -12.39 -5.87 -12.89
CA ALA A 143 -13.09 -4.59 -12.82
C ALA A 143 -14.43 -4.70 -12.06
N GLY A 144 -14.64 -3.82 -11.09
CA GLY A 144 -15.84 -3.80 -10.26
C GLY A 144 -15.87 -4.84 -9.13
N THR A 145 -14.76 -5.54 -8.86
CA THR A 145 -14.67 -6.51 -7.76
C THR A 145 -13.38 -6.33 -6.95
N ASN A 146 -13.29 -7.03 -5.82
CA ASN A 146 -12.07 -7.15 -5.03
C ASN A 146 -11.23 -8.38 -5.38
N PHE A 147 -11.60 -9.11 -6.43
CA PHE A 147 -10.96 -10.37 -6.81
C PHE A 147 -9.93 -10.16 -7.91
N ASN A 148 -8.82 -10.90 -7.85
CA ASN A 148 -7.84 -10.99 -8.93
C ASN A 148 -8.27 -11.95 -10.05
N ALA A 149 -9.21 -12.85 -9.77
CA ALA A 149 -9.91 -13.63 -10.79
C ALA A 149 -11.33 -13.95 -10.36
N THR A 150 -12.21 -14.07 -11.34
CA THR A 150 -13.59 -14.56 -11.16
C THR A 150 -13.87 -15.67 -12.15
N GLY A 151 -14.74 -16.61 -11.79
CA GLY A 151 -15.19 -17.63 -12.72
C GLY A 151 -16.15 -18.61 -12.06
N ASP A 152 -16.70 -19.53 -12.84
CA ASP A 152 -17.56 -20.57 -12.31
C ASP A 152 -16.74 -21.81 -11.92
N VAL A 153 -17.08 -22.40 -10.77
CA VAL A 153 -16.52 -23.65 -10.27
C VAL A 153 -17.63 -24.68 -10.04
N ALA A 154 -17.32 -25.94 -10.30
CA ALA A 154 -18.25 -27.02 -9.97
C ALA A 154 -18.33 -27.16 -8.45
N CYS A 155 -19.56 -27.17 -7.92
CA CYS A 155 -19.84 -27.26 -6.49
C CYS A 155 -20.99 -28.26 -6.25
N SER A 156 -20.95 -29.03 -5.16
CA SER A 156 -22.03 -29.97 -4.81
C SER A 156 -22.12 -30.23 -3.31
N GLY A 157 -23.22 -30.86 -2.89
CA GLY A 157 -23.38 -31.31 -1.49
C GLY A 157 -23.78 -30.20 -0.53
N LEU A 158 -24.46 -29.18 -1.06
CA LEU A 158 -25.00 -28.06 -0.31
C LEU A 158 -26.06 -28.52 0.70
N PRO A 159 -26.18 -27.86 1.86
CA PRO A 159 -27.29 -28.07 2.78
C PRO A 159 -28.63 -27.93 2.03
N GLY A 160 -29.48 -28.96 2.10
CA GLY A 160 -30.72 -29.05 1.31
C GLY A 160 -30.68 -30.03 0.14
N GLY A 161 -29.55 -30.73 -0.09
CA GLY A 161 -29.47 -31.84 -1.05
C GLY A 161 -29.39 -31.39 -2.52
N GLN A 162 -28.95 -30.16 -2.78
CA GLN A 162 -28.81 -29.66 -4.14
C GLN A 162 -27.76 -30.47 -4.93
N PRO A 163 -28.09 -30.91 -6.16
CA PRO A 163 -27.16 -31.63 -7.02
C PRO A 163 -25.97 -30.75 -7.41
N ALA A 164 -24.95 -31.38 -8.01
CA ALA A 164 -23.79 -30.67 -8.54
C ALA A 164 -24.23 -29.53 -9.47
N GLY A 165 -23.73 -28.34 -9.21
CA GLY A 165 -24.02 -27.12 -9.95
C GLY A 165 -22.76 -26.29 -10.21
N GLN A 166 -22.95 -25.15 -10.87
CA GLN A 166 -21.93 -24.14 -11.05
C GLN A 166 -22.12 -23.06 -9.97
N CYS A 167 -21.06 -22.76 -9.23
CA CYS A 167 -21.02 -21.70 -8.24
C CYS A 167 -20.08 -20.60 -8.72
N ALA A 168 -20.49 -19.35 -8.52
CA ALA A 168 -19.62 -18.22 -8.81
C ALA A 168 -18.45 -18.22 -7.81
N ALA A 169 -17.23 -18.08 -8.30
CA ALA A 169 -16.03 -17.99 -7.52
C ALA A 169 -15.32 -16.66 -7.75
N GLY A 170 -14.79 -16.09 -6.68
CA GLY A 170 -13.84 -14.99 -6.70
C GLY A 170 -12.55 -15.40 -5.98
N VAL A 171 -11.40 -15.00 -6.51
CA VAL A 171 -10.10 -15.34 -5.95
C VAL A 171 -9.35 -14.09 -5.54
N VAL A 172 -8.82 -14.08 -4.33
CA VAL A 172 -7.82 -13.12 -3.86
C VAL A 172 -6.47 -13.82 -3.78
N ARG A 173 -5.52 -13.45 -4.63
CA ARG A 173 -4.14 -13.94 -4.60
C ARG A 173 -3.27 -12.99 -3.78
N LYS A 174 -2.42 -13.56 -2.94
CA LYS A 174 -1.57 -12.85 -1.98
C LYS A 174 -0.12 -12.81 -2.48
N GLN A 175 0.66 -11.87 -1.97
CA GLN A 175 2.07 -11.68 -2.38
C GLN A 175 2.98 -12.85 -2.03
N ASP A 176 2.60 -13.68 -1.05
CA ASP A 176 3.32 -14.91 -0.68
C ASP A 176 2.96 -16.12 -1.58
N GLY A 177 2.15 -15.89 -2.62
CA GLY A 177 1.65 -16.90 -3.55
C GLY A 177 0.41 -17.65 -3.06
N SER A 178 0.00 -17.46 -1.79
CA SER A 178 -1.24 -18.08 -1.28
C SER A 178 -2.48 -17.44 -1.91
N ALA A 179 -3.62 -18.14 -1.84
CA ALA A 179 -4.85 -17.67 -2.44
C ALA A 179 -6.08 -18.02 -1.59
N ASP A 180 -7.01 -17.07 -1.50
CA ASP A 180 -8.31 -17.27 -0.87
C ASP A 180 -9.37 -17.31 -1.99
N VAL A 181 -10.12 -18.41 -2.05
CA VAL A 181 -11.18 -18.62 -3.03
C VAL A 181 -12.53 -18.51 -2.32
N THR A 182 -13.30 -17.47 -2.64
CA THR A 182 -14.68 -17.31 -2.20
C THR A 182 -15.61 -17.96 -3.21
N VAL A 183 -16.27 -19.04 -2.82
CA VAL A 183 -17.32 -19.71 -3.61
C VAL A 183 -18.68 -19.24 -3.12
N THR A 184 -19.45 -18.60 -3.99
CA THR A 184 -20.82 -18.13 -3.71
C THR A 184 -21.82 -19.13 -4.26
N TRP A 185 -22.63 -19.71 -3.37
CA TRP A 185 -23.69 -20.65 -3.73
C TRP A 185 -24.89 -19.91 -4.36
N PRO A 186 -25.78 -20.62 -5.08
CA PRO A 186 -26.96 -20.01 -5.71
C PRO A 186 -27.89 -19.26 -4.75
N ASP A 187 -27.91 -19.67 -3.48
CA ASP A 187 -28.69 -19.03 -2.41
C ASP A 187 -27.99 -17.85 -1.72
N LYS A 188 -26.90 -17.36 -2.32
CA LYS A 188 -26.07 -16.21 -1.89
C LYS A 188 -25.22 -16.42 -0.65
N ARG A 189 -25.30 -17.58 0.02
CA ARG A 189 -24.31 -17.94 1.03
C ARG A 189 -22.96 -18.22 0.36
N SER A 190 -21.88 -18.14 1.12
CA SER A 190 -20.53 -18.31 0.61
C SER A 190 -19.66 -19.21 1.48
N ARG A 191 -18.63 -19.78 0.86
CA ARG A 191 -17.56 -20.56 1.48
C ARG A 191 -16.23 -19.97 1.05
N ALA A 192 -15.37 -19.61 1.99
CA ALA A 192 -13.98 -19.27 1.72
C ALA A 192 -13.11 -20.52 1.85
N LEU A 193 -12.31 -20.80 0.83
CA LEU A 193 -11.33 -21.90 0.78
C LEU A 193 -9.92 -21.27 0.72
N PHE A 194 -9.00 -21.75 1.56
CA PHE A 194 -7.67 -21.19 1.69
C PHE A 194 -6.63 -22.14 1.09
N PHE A 195 -5.71 -21.59 0.30
CA PHE A 195 -4.66 -22.32 -0.41
C PHE A 195 -3.29 -21.75 -0.12
N ASP A 196 -2.27 -22.60 0.00
CA ASP A 196 -0.87 -22.18 0.03
C ASP A 196 -0.35 -21.83 -1.38
N GLY A 197 0.88 -21.29 -1.46
CA GLY A 197 1.53 -20.97 -2.73
C GLY A 197 1.87 -22.14 -3.65
N LYS A 198 1.56 -23.38 -3.25
CA LYS A 198 1.69 -24.60 -4.06
C LYS A 198 0.31 -25.13 -4.50
N GLY A 199 -0.77 -24.40 -4.19
CA GLY A 199 -2.15 -24.79 -4.47
C GLY A 199 -2.67 -25.91 -3.57
N ASN A 200 -2.04 -26.18 -2.42
CA ASN A 200 -2.60 -27.11 -1.43
C ASN A 200 -3.63 -26.39 -0.56
N VAL A 201 -4.74 -27.06 -0.28
CA VAL A 201 -5.76 -26.53 0.64
C VAL A 201 -5.18 -26.51 2.06
N THR A 202 -5.20 -25.34 2.70
CA THR A 202 -4.77 -25.13 4.09
C THR A 202 -5.95 -25.01 5.05
N GLY A 203 -7.14 -24.66 4.55
CA GLY A 203 -8.35 -24.58 5.38
C GLY A 203 -9.56 -24.03 4.63
N ALA A 204 -10.62 -23.76 5.39
CA ALA A 204 -11.83 -23.08 4.94
C ALA A 204 -12.52 -22.38 6.11
N ASP A 205 -13.44 -21.44 5.83
CA ASP A 205 -14.24 -20.72 6.84
C ASP A 205 -15.37 -21.59 7.44
N VAL A 206 -15.00 -22.71 8.06
CA VAL A 206 -15.97 -23.63 8.68
C VAL A 206 -16.63 -23.04 9.92
N SER A 207 -17.88 -23.41 10.17
CA SER A 207 -18.69 -22.92 11.29
C SER A 207 -19.46 -24.06 11.98
N GLN A 208 -19.73 -23.87 13.27
CA GLN A 208 -20.65 -24.76 14.00
C GLN A 208 -22.11 -24.50 13.59
N ALA A 209 -22.43 -23.27 13.14
CA ALA A 209 -23.80 -22.88 12.78
C ALA A 209 -24.34 -23.61 11.56
N ASP A 210 -23.47 -23.97 10.61
CA ASP A 210 -23.82 -24.74 9.40
C ASP A 210 -23.35 -26.21 9.47
N GLY A 211 -22.80 -26.63 10.61
CA GLY A 211 -22.29 -27.99 10.85
C GLY A 211 -20.97 -28.32 10.15
N SER A 212 -20.42 -27.42 9.33
CA SER A 212 -19.19 -27.67 8.55
C SER A 212 -17.96 -27.87 9.45
N ALA A 213 -17.94 -27.27 10.64
CA ALA A 213 -16.86 -27.42 11.60
C ALA A 213 -16.74 -28.85 12.21
N ASN A 214 -17.72 -29.73 11.96
CA ASN A 214 -17.65 -31.15 12.34
C ASN A 214 -16.90 -32.01 11.30
N HIS A 215 -16.42 -31.40 10.22
CA HIS A 215 -15.79 -32.10 9.11
C HIS A 215 -14.38 -31.57 8.84
N ALA A 216 -13.47 -32.47 8.50
CA ALA A 216 -12.15 -32.10 8.05
C ALA A 216 -12.22 -31.47 6.65
N VAL A 217 -11.50 -30.36 6.46
CA VAL A 217 -11.23 -29.78 5.16
C VAL A 217 -10.14 -30.60 4.48
N LYS A 218 -10.41 -31.14 3.29
CA LYS A 218 -9.43 -31.94 2.53
C LYS A 218 -9.30 -31.39 1.12
N GLY A 219 -8.07 -31.24 0.66
CA GLY A 219 -7.75 -30.96 -0.74
C GLY A 219 -7.12 -32.18 -1.41
N VAL A 220 -7.61 -32.56 -2.60
CA VAL A 220 -7.03 -33.62 -3.42
C VAL A 220 -6.87 -33.12 -4.85
N ARG A 221 -5.64 -33.18 -5.36
CA ARG A 221 -5.37 -32.89 -6.77
C ARG A 221 -5.79 -34.09 -7.61
N LYS A 222 -6.86 -33.94 -8.40
CA LYS A 222 -7.50 -35.02 -9.17
C LYS A 222 -6.98 -35.09 -10.62
N ALA A 223 -6.56 -33.95 -11.15
CA ALA A 223 -5.93 -33.78 -12.45
C ALA A 223 -4.84 -32.71 -12.32
N PRO A 224 -3.94 -32.52 -13.32
CA PRO A 224 -2.91 -31.50 -13.26
C PRO A 224 -3.45 -30.13 -12.87
N ASP A 225 -4.60 -29.75 -13.41
CA ASP A 225 -5.24 -28.45 -13.25
C ASP A 225 -6.45 -28.43 -12.31
N ILE A 226 -6.86 -29.56 -11.73
CA ILE A 226 -8.07 -29.66 -10.89
C ILE A 226 -7.74 -30.06 -9.45
N ILE A 227 -8.08 -29.18 -8.52
CA ILE A 227 -8.01 -29.39 -7.08
C ILE A 227 -9.43 -29.56 -6.54
N VAL A 228 -9.70 -30.71 -5.96
CA VAL A 228 -10.99 -31.02 -5.34
C VAL A 228 -10.90 -30.74 -3.85
N VAL A 229 -11.73 -29.82 -3.36
CA VAL A 229 -11.86 -29.53 -1.92
C VAL A 229 -13.13 -30.18 -1.40
N THR A 230 -13.04 -30.88 -0.27
CA THR A 230 -14.19 -31.50 0.40
C THR A 230 -14.29 -31.06 1.85
N ILE A 231 -15.51 -30.75 2.29
CA ILE A 231 -15.87 -30.41 3.68
C ILE A 231 -17.16 -31.16 4.01
N GLY A 232 -17.03 -32.36 4.59
CA GLY A 232 -18.19 -33.23 4.79
C GLY A 232 -18.86 -33.57 3.45
N PRO A 233 -20.15 -33.24 3.24
CA PRO A 233 -20.82 -33.44 1.95
C PRO A 233 -20.42 -32.41 0.89
N GLU A 234 -19.92 -31.23 1.29
CA GLU A 234 -19.55 -30.17 0.35
C GLU A 234 -18.36 -30.61 -0.50
N ARG A 235 -18.43 -30.33 -1.80
CA ARG A 235 -17.34 -30.58 -2.76
C ARG A 235 -17.21 -29.40 -3.72
N TYR A 236 -15.97 -28.97 -3.96
CA TYR A 236 -15.61 -27.89 -4.87
C TYR A 236 -14.50 -28.33 -5.82
N GLU A 237 -14.63 -28.09 -7.11
CA GLU A 237 -13.56 -28.36 -8.09
C GLU A 237 -12.94 -27.04 -8.55
N ILE A 238 -11.79 -26.71 -7.97
CA ILE A 238 -11.06 -25.47 -8.21
C ILE A 238 -10.01 -25.72 -9.29
N ARG A 239 -10.02 -24.89 -10.33
CA ARG A 239 -8.97 -24.92 -11.36
C ARG A 239 -7.73 -24.21 -10.87
N GLU A 240 -6.56 -24.81 -11.06
CA GLU A 240 -5.27 -24.23 -10.65
C GLU A 240 -5.01 -22.86 -11.28
N ALA A 241 -5.45 -22.64 -12.53
CA ALA A 241 -5.35 -21.35 -13.20
C ALA A 241 -6.06 -20.20 -12.46
N LEU A 242 -7.06 -20.49 -11.62
CA LEU A 242 -7.69 -19.47 -10.77
C LEU A 242 -6.75 -19.04 -9.64
N LEU A 243 -5.86 -19.92 -9.18
CA LEU A 243 -4.94 -19.70 -8.05
C LEU A 243 -3.63 -19.03 -8.45
N THR A 244 -3.11 -19.27 -9.65
CA THR A 244 -1.79 -18.78 -10.05
C THR A 244 -1.82 -17.57 -10.99
N GLY A 245 -2.97 -17.26 -11.58
CA GLY A 245 -3.02 -16.34 -12.72
C GLY A 245 -2.51 -17.02 -13.99
N GLY A 246 -2.80 -16.40 -15.15
CA GLY A 246 -2.35 -16.83 -16.47
C GLY A 246 -1.33 -15.88 -17.07
#